data_AF-R7J2U9-F1
#
_entry.id   AF-R7J2U9-F1
#
_cell.length_a   1.000
_cell.length_b   1.000
_cell.length_c   1.000
_cell.angle_alpha   90.00
_cell.angle_beta   90.00
_cell.angle_gamma   90.00
#
_symmetry.space_group_name_H-M   'P 1'
#
loop_
_entity.id
_entity.type
_entity.pdbx_description
1 polymer ?
#
loop_
_entity_poly.entity_id
_entity_poly.type
_entity_poly.pdbx_seq_one_letter_code
_entity_poly.pdbx_strand_id
1 'polypeptide(L)'
;MDELLSNKIREQFSAMTIYKDPTFTGSLFAGRNLPSFVKDFLLKRYINPDGSVNSEKLTIFLDAVIPTEQSVVKDKLDCGEELTLLTRFIIYIDLVKGVRRFSIPDMGIKQNEGQIPEYVYKAHAGELVDGEKWGIIKLALLPDDDGKKNHVEMVDYKPFKPYKSVDINYLKNAREAFTTKEWIDFLLSSMEYDANGFSSLTEKLEFVTRLLIFVEPRLNVIELAPKGTGKSYVFGNLSKYGWLVSGGKVTRAKLFYDKQKQQNGIMKNHDFTAFDEIQTIVFQEPAEIQAALKSYLESGKTTIDNNEFTSECGLMLMGNIPLDGNKRPVNYRYFDSLPQNFRESALLDRFHCFIEGWHLPRIHKGMIFKGWTINVEYFSEILHALRTQSIYGIVFDQMVGYDNNADTRDFNAVKRITVGYMKLLFPHWTSVDKVDPKEFDQYCLQPAIRRRGIVKEQCHYIDPEFKAAMPGFWVIDKGCVEQDPFA
;
A
#
# COMPACT_ATOMS: atom_id res chain seq x y z
N MET A 1 -16.05 -8.88 15.87
CA MET A 1 -15.31 -10.15 15.69
C MET A 1 -15.60 -11.06 16.87
N ASP A 2 -15.71 -12.37 16.65
CA ASP A 2 -15.86 -13.37 17.73
C ASP A 2 -14.59 -13.46 18.62
N GLU A 3 -14.80 -13.71 19.91
CA GLU A 3 -13.74 -13.88 20.91
C GLU A 3 -12.86 -15.09 20.60
N LEU A 4 -13.45 -16.15 20.02
CA LEU A 4 -12.74 -17.33 19.54
C LEU A 4 -11.70 -16.99 18.46
N LEU A 5 -12.08 -16.15 17.49
CA LEU A 5 -11.15 -15.73 16.44
C LEU A 5 -10.05 -14.83 17.00
N SER A 6 -10.37 -13.94 17.94
CA SER A 6 -9.37 -13.11 18.62
C SER A 6 -8.34 -13.97 19.37
N ASN A 7 -8.77 -15.02 20.06
CA ASN A 7 -7.86 -15.94 20.75
C ASN A 7 -7.03 -16.77 19.77
N LYS A 8 -7.62 -17.28 18.69
CA LYS A 8 -6.88 -17.98 17.62
C LYS A 8 -5.80 -17.08 17.00
N ILE A 9 -6.07 -15.79 16.77
CA ILE A 9 -5.08 -14.83 16.28
C ILE A 9 -3.92 -14.68 17.27
N ARG A 10 -4.21 -14.61 18.57
CA ARG A 10 -3.16 -14.53 19.62
C ARG A 10 -2.31 -15.79 19.67
N GLU A 11 -2.91 -16.96 19.53
CA GLU A 11 -2.18 -18.23 19.50
C GLU A 11 -1.26 -18.31 18.27
N GLN A 12 -1.78 -17.95 17.10
CA GLN A 12 -1.07 -18.10 15.82
C GLN A 12 -0.05 -17.00 15.53
N PHE A 13 -0.19 -15.79 16.12
CA PHE A 13 0.71 -14.66 15.86
C PHE A 13 1.43 -14.11 17.10
N SER A 14 1.02 -14.52 18.31
CA SER A 14 1.68 -14.25 19.60
C SER A 14 2.25 -12.83 19.73
N ALA A 15 3.58 -12.69 19.69
CA ALA A 15 4.30 -11.42 19.84
C ALA A 15 3.91 -10.36 18.81
N MET A 16 3.36 -10.75 17.66
CA MET A 16 2.96 -9.84 16.57
C MET A 16 1.56 -9.26 16.74
N THR A 17 0.84 -9.66 17.80
CA THR A 17 -0.49 -9.14 18.11
C THR A 17 -0.45 -7.88 18.97
N ILE A 18 -1.51 -7.08 18.85
CA ILE A 18 -1.76 -5.87 19.62
C ILE A 18 -3.25 -5.79 19.97
N TYR A 19 -3.55 -5.30 21.17
CA TYR A 19 -4.93 -4.99 21.54
C TYR A 19 -5.27 -3.58 21.07
N LYS A 20 -6.31 -3.46 20.25
CA LYS A 20 -6.80 -2.19 19.73
C LYS A 20 -8.07 -1.78 20.46
N ASP A 21 -8.05 -0.56 20.99
CA ASP A 21 -9.23 0.14 21.45
C ASP A 21 -9.23 1.54 20.82
N PRO A 22 -10.10 1.82 19.83
CA PRO A 22 -10.06 3.07 19.09
C PRO A 22 -10.45 4.28 19.93
N THR A 23 -11.28 4.11 20.96
CA THR A 23 -11.66 5.19 21.87
C THR A 23 -10.48 5.59 22.74
N PHE A 24 -9.81 4.62 23.32
CA PHE A 24 -8.65 4.85 24.18
C PHE A 24 -7.40 5.25 23.39
N THR A 25 -7.14 4.60 22.26
CA THR A 25 -6.00 4.95 21.40
C THR A 25 -6.17 6.33 20.79
N GLY A 26 -7.38 6.68 20.36
CA GLY A 26 -7.69 7.99 19.80
C GLY A 26 -7.43 9.13 20.79
N SER A 27 -7.71 8.93 22.09
CA SER A 27 -7.45 9.95 23.11
C SER A 27 -5.95 10.10 23.42
N LEU A 28 -5.17 9.02 23.39
CA LEU A 28 -3.73 9.08 23.66
C LEU A 28 -2.92 9.86 22.61
N PHE A 29 -3.35 9.77 21.35
CA PHE A 29 -2.73 10.48 20.23
C PHE A 29 -3.51 11.72 19.80
N ALA A 30 -4.47 12.18 20.61
CA ALA A 30 -5.24 13.38 20.32
C ALA A 30 -4.30 14.60 20.16
N GLY A 31 -4.53 15.39 19.11
CA GLY A 31 -3.66 16.52 18.76
C GLY A 31 -2.38 16.15 18.01
N ARG A 32 -2.06 14.85 17.84
CA ARG A 32 -0.87 14.38 17.12
C ARG A 32 -1.27 13.62 15.85
N ASN A 33 -0.96 14.19 14.69
CA ASN A 33 -1.31 13.58 13.40
C ASN A 33 -0.25 12.53 12.99
N LEU A 34 -0.36 11.31 13.55
CA LEU A 34 0.53 10.19 13.25
C LEU A 34 -0.19 9.10 12.42
N PRO A 35 0.50 8.48 11.44
CA PRO A 35 -0.01 7.30 10.74
C PRO A 35 -0.27 6.11 11.68
N SER A 36 -1.19 5.21 11.32
CA SER A 36 -1.54 4.04 12.16
C SER A 36 -0.33 3.15 12.47
N PHE A 37 0.55 2.90 11.50
CA PHE A 37 1.75 2.08 11.72
C PHE A 37 2.71 2.66 12.77
N VAL A 38 2.84 4.00 12.83
CA VAL A 38 3.63 4.68 13.87
C VAL A 38 2.96 4.57 15.23
N LYS A 39 1.63 4.72 15.29
CA LYS A 39 0.85 4.55 16.53
C LYS A 39 1.02 3.14 17.09
N ASP A 40 0.87 2.12 16.25
CA ASP A 40 1.01 0.72 16.64
C ASP A 40 2.42 0.41 17.16
N PHE A 41 3.48 0.97 16.53
CA PHE A 41 4.85 0.83 17.03
C PHE A 41 4.99 1.40 18.45
N LEU A 42 4.46 2.61 18.67
CA LEU A 42 4.56 3.27 19.96
C LEU A 42 3.74 2.52 21.02
N LEU A 43 2.49 2.18 20.72
CA LEU A 43 1.63 1.42 21.63
C LEU A 43 2.28 0.11 22.05
N LYS A 44 2.88 -0.63 21.10
CA LYS A 44 3.53 -1.92 21.38
C LYS A 44 4.65 -1.81 22.42
N ARG A 45 5.34 -0.68 22.51
CA ARG A 45 6.40 -0.43 23.51
C ARG A 45 5.85 -0.21 24.93
N TYR A 46 4.59 0.21 25.06
CA TYR A 46 3.97 0.59 26.34
C TYR A 46 2.72 -0.25 26.68
N ILE A 47 2.42 -1.29 25.90
CA ILE A 47 1.33 -2.23 26.16
C ILE A 47 1.80 -3.36 27.09
N ASN A 48 0.98 -3.65 28.09
CA ASN A 48 1.15 -4.78 29.00
C ASN A 48 0.57 -6.07 28.36
N PRO A 49 0.95 -7.27 28.85
CA PRO A 49 0.44 -8.54 28.32
C PRO A 49 -1.09 -8.72 28.37
N ASP A 50 -1.77 -8.01 29.28
CA ASP A 50 -3.22 -7.99 29.43
C ASP A 50 -3.93 -7.03 28.45
N GLY A 51 -3.17 -6.29 27.64
CA GLY A 51 -3.69 -5.30 26.70
C GLY A 51 -3.84 -3.89 27.28
N SER A 52 -3.58 -3.69 28.58
CA SER A 52 -3.57 -2.34 29.17
C SER A 52 -2.35 -1.55 28.73
N VAL A 53 -2.49 -0.25 28.48
CA VAL A 53 -1.38 0.61 28.03
C VAL A 53 -0.97 1.54 29.15
N ASN A 54 0.34 1.68 29.38
CA ASN A 54 0.87 2.69 30.28
C ASN A 54 0.81 4.08 29.62
N SER A 55 -0.35 4.73 29.75
CA SER A 55 -0.67 6.02 29.12
C SER A 55 0.26 7.14 29.56
N GLU A 56 0.64 7.17 30.84
CA GLU A 56 1.49 8.22 31.41
C GLU A 56 2.89 8.19 30.80
N LYS A 57 3.54 7.02 30.76
CA LYS A 57 4.87 6.86 30.14
C LYS A 57 4.84 7.14 28.64
N LEU A 58 3.78 6.74 27.95
CA LEU A 58 3.63 7.01 26.52
C LEU A 58 3.48 8.51 26.25
N THR A 59 2.65 9.22 27.03
CA THR A 59 2.44 10.66 26.88
C THR A 59 3.73 11.44 27.14
N ILE A 60 4.44 11.12 28.24
CA ILE A 60 5.75 11.73 28.55
C ILE A 60 6.75 11.51 27.41
N PHE A 61 6.81 10.29 26.86
CA PHE A 61 7.69 10.00 25.73
C PHE A 61 7.31 10.81 24.49
N LEU A 62 6.01 10.86 24.16
CA LEU A 62 5.51 11.59 23.01
C LEU A 62 5.78 13.10 23.11
N ASP A 63 5.57 13.71 24.28
CA ASP A 63 5.86 15.13 24.52
C ASP A 63 7.36 15.43 24.42
N ALA A 64 8.22 14.46 24.76
CA ALA A 64 9.67 14.62 24.65
C ALA A 64 10.18 14.53 23.20
N VAL A 65 9.51 13.76 22.32
CA VAL A 65 10.01 13.47 20.96
C VAL A 65 9.21 14.09 19.83
N ILE A 66 8.01 14.61 20.10
CA ILE A 66 7.19 15.31 19.11
C ILE A 66 7.06 16.77 19.54
N PRO A 67 7.71 17.70 18.83
CA PRO A 67 7.65 19.12 19.19
C PRO A 67 6.24 19.66 18.95
N THR A 68 5.74 20.45 19.91
CA THR A 68 4.43 21.13 19.82
C THR A 68 4.43 22.21 18.74
N GLU A 69 5.56 22.91 18.58
CA GLU A 69 5.77 23.94 17.57
C GLU A 69 7.01 23.63 16.74
N GLN A 70 6.86 23.63 15.41
CA GLN A 70 7.92 23.25 14.47
C GLN A 70 9.08 24.27 14.46
N SER A 71 8.78 25.55 14.68
CA SER A 71 9.76 26.65 14.75
C SER A 71 10.81 26.42 15.85
N VAL A 72 10.38 25.85 16.96
CA VAL A 72 11.23 25.64 18.15
C VAL A 72 12.37 24.66 17.89
N VAL A 73 12.25 23.78 16.90
CA VAL A 73 13.31 22.81 16.58
C VAL A 73 14.60 23.53 16.18
N LYS A 74 14.51 24.57 15.34
CA LYS A 74 15.71 25.32 14.93
C LYS A 74 16.27 26.16 16.06
N ASP A 75 15.41 26.82 16.83
CA ASP A 75 15.84 27.66 17.96
C ASP A 75 16.60 26.82 19.01
N LYS A 76 16.11 25.63 19.34
CA LYS A 76 16.79 24.74 20.29
C LYS A 76 18.13 24.21 19.76
N LEU A 77 18.19 23.84 18.48
CA LEU A 77 19.45 23.44 17.85
C LEU A 77 20.47 24.59 17.84
N ASP A 78 20.02 25.82 17.58
CA ASP A 78 20.87 27.02 17.60
C ASP A 78 21.40 27.35 19.00
N CYS A 79 20.61 27.07 20.04
CA CYS A 79 21.04 27.11 21.45
C CYS A 79 22.03 26.00 21.84
N GLY A 80 22.36 25.08 20.93
CA GLY A 80 23.27 23.95 21.17
C GLY A 80 22.62 22.76 21.90
N GLU A 81 21.30 22.69 21.97
CA GLU A 81 20.59 21.56 22.56
C GLU A 81 20.61 20.34 21.61
N GLU A 82 20.83 19.15 22.17
CA GLU A 82 20.57 17.91 21.45
C GLU A 82 19.08 17.57 21.50
N LEU A 83 18.49 17.31 20.33
CA LEU A 83 17.07 17.00 20.19
C LEU A 83 16.85 15.56 19.77
N THR A 84 15.85 14.90 20.35
CA THR A 84 15.35 13.61 19.84
C THR A 84 14.00 13.85 19.20
N LEU A 85 13.85 13.52 17.92
CA LEU A 85 12.63 13.76 17.17
C LEU A 85 12.08 12.46 16.61
N LEU A 86 10.78 12.23 16.82
CA LEU A 86 10.01 11.29 16.05
C LEU A 86 9.48 12.01 14.80
N THR A 87 10.01 11.67 13.63
CA THR A 87 9.66 12.40 12.41
C THR A 87 9.88 11.59 11.14
N ARG A 88 9.31 12.12 10.07
CA ARG A 88 9.55 11.74 8.68
C ARG A 88 10.69 12.59 8.13
N PHE A 89 11.64 11.97 7.46
CA PHE A 89 12.81 12.64 6.89
C PHE A 89 13.18 12.05 5.53
N ILE A 90 13.95 12.79 4.74
CA ILE A 90 14.34 12.38 3.39
C ILE A 90 15.86 12.29 3.33
N ILE A 91 16.38 11.16 2.86
CA ILE A 91 17.82 10.90 2.72
C ILE A 91 18.26 11.19 1.27
N TYR A 92 19.46 11.77 1.16
CA TYR A 92 20.13 12.06 -0.10
C TYR A 92 21.62 11.67 -0.01
N ILE A 93 22.07 10.77 -0.88
CA ILE A 93 23.44 10.28 -0.94
C ILE A 93 24.13 10.87 -2.17
N ASP A 94 25.14 11.72 -1.94
CA ASP A 94 25.99 12.27 -3.00
C ASP A 94 27.33 11.53 -3.01
N LEU A 95 27.45 10.56 -3.92
CA LEU A 95 28.66 9.76 -4.08
C LEU A 95 29.84 10.56 -4.67
N VAL A 96 29.58 11.63 -5.41
CA VAL A 96 30.63 12.46 -6.03
C VAL A 96 31.33 13.28 -4.95
N LYS A 97 30.56 13.83 -4.00
CA LYS A 97 31.10 14.58 -2.86
C LYS A 97 31.46 13.68 -1.67
N GLY A 98 31.03 12.43 -1.69
CA GLY A 98 31.19 11.51 -0.55
C GLY A 98 30.38 11.91 0.68
N VAL A 99 29.30 12.68 0.51
CA VAL A 99 28.48 13.22 1.61
C VAL A 99 27.10 12.59 1.60
N ARG A 100 26.62 12.22 2.79
CA ARG A 100 25.26 11.74 3.02
C ARG A 100 24.49 12.81 3.78
N ARG A 101 23.36 13.23 3.22
CA ARG A 101 22.55 14.34 3.72
C ARG A 101 21.14 13.88 4.04
N PHE A 102 20.46 14.65 4.88
CA PHE A 102 19.03 14.46 5.12
C PHE A 102 18.30 15.80 5.18
N SER A 103 16.98 15.76 5.01
CA SER A 103 16.08 16.90 5.25
C SER A 103 14.90 16.48 6.11
N ILE A 104 14.37 17.42 6.87
CA ILE A 104 13.11 17.27 7.63
C ILE A 104 12.24 18.44 7.22
N PRO A 105 11.51 18.34 6.08
CA PRO A 105 10.71 19.44 5.55
C PRO A 105 9.70 19.96 6.58
N ASP A 106 9.10 19.03 7.34
CA ASP A 106 8.07 19.32 8.34
C ASP A 106 8.63 20.10 9.55
N MET A 107 9.95 20.18 9.73
CA MET A 107 10.64 20.95 10.79
C MET A 107 11.57 22.02 10.21
N GLY A 108 11.47 22.28 8.90
CA GLY A 108 12.26 23.30 8.19
C GLY A 108 13.75 22.98 8.00
N ILE A 109 14.24 21.78 8.37
CA ILE A 109 15.64 21.38 8.15
C ILE A 109 15.81 21.03 6.67
N LYS A 110 16.63 21.83 5.98
CA LYS A 110 16.85 21.69 4.54
C LYS A 110 17.88 20.60 4.24
N GLN A 111 17.84 20.05 3.03
CA GLN A 111 18.80 19.04 2.56
C GLN A 111 20.25 19.50 2.71
N ASN A 112 20.54 20.79 2.52
CA ASN A 112 21.89 21.30 2.63
C ASN A 112 22.36 21.60 4.06
N GLU A 113 21.45 21.51 5.03
CA GLU A 113 21.72 21.72 6.46
C GLU A 113 21.99 20.37 7.17
N GLY A 114 21.36 19.27 6.74
CA GLY A 114 21.46 17.97 7.42
C GLY A 114 22.60 17.07 6.91
N GLN A 115 23.32 16.43 7.83
CA GLN A 115 24.40 15.47 7.54
C GLN A 115 24.24 14.16 8.31
N ILE A 116 24.45 13.03 7.62
CA ILE A 116 24.50 11.70 8.22
C ILE A 116 25.97 11.27 8.32
N PRO A 117 26.53 11.15 9.53
CA PRO A 117 27.92 10.79 9.70
C PRO A 117 28.14 9.29 9.43
N GLU A 118 29.38 8.91 9.12
CA GLU A 118 29.73 7.56 8.69
C GLU A 118 29.39 6.49 9.75
N TYR A 119 29.52 6.82 11.04
CA TYR A 119 29.21 5.88 12.12
C TYR A 119 27.73 5.51 12.19
N VAL A 120 26.82 6.49 12.04
CA VAL A 120 25.38 6.24 11.97
C VAL A 120 25.04 5.47 10.70
N TYR A 121 25.61 5.86 9.56
CA TYR A 121 25.37 5.16 8.31
C TYR A 121 25.77 3.68 8.36
N LYS A 122 26.97 3.37 8.89
CA LYS A 122 27.46 1.99 9.04
C LYS A 122 26.60 1.16 10.00
N ALA A 123 26.13 1.77 11.09
CA ALA A 123 25.27 1.09 12.06
C ALA A 123 23.90 0.69 11.46
N HIS A 124 23.45 1.41 10.42
CA HIS A 124 22.16 1.22 9.76
C HIS A 124 22.29 0.96 8.25
N ALA A 125 23.33 0.22 7.87
CA ALA A 125 23.60 -0.10 6.48
C ALA A 125 22.42 -0.86 5.84
N GLY A 126 21.96 -0.36 4.68
CA GLY A 126 20.77 -0.88 3.97
C GLY A 126 19.45 -0.24 4.39
N GLU A 127 19.39 0.47 5.51
CA GLU A 127 18.17 1.19 5.95
C GLU A 127 18.20 2.66 5.54
N LEU A 128 19.32 3.34 5.77
CA LEU A 128 19.56 4.75 5.43
C LEU A 128 19.92 4.93 3.94
N VAL A 129 19.05 4.46 3.06
CA VAL A 129 19.14 4.63 1.59
C VAL A 129 18.33 5.83 1.12
N ASP A 130 18.61 6.32 -0.09
CA ASP A 130 17.90 7.45 -0.70
C ASP A 130 16.37 7.32 -0.63
N GLY A 131 15.72 8.45 -0.37
CA GLY A 131 14.27 8.54 -0.29
C GLY A 131 13.74 8.80 1.12
N GLU A 132 12.44 8.63 1.27
CA GLU A 132 11.73 8.94 2.51
C GLU A 132 11.89 7.83 3.56
N LYS A 133 12.08 8.24 4.81
CA LYS A 133 12.22 7.36 5.97
C LYS A 133 11.42 7.90 7.15
N TRP A 134 10.99 6.98 7.99
CA TRP A 134 10.39 7.24 9.28
C TRP A 134 11.33 6.70 10.37
N GLY A 135 11.53 7.47 11.44
CA GLY A 135 12.27 7.00 12.61
C GLY A 135 12.28 7.97 13.78
N ILE A 136 12.96 7.56 14.83
CA ILE A 136 13.37 8.44 15.92
C ILE A 136 14.82 8.82 15.63
N ILE A 137 15.08 10.11 15.41
CA ILE A 137 16.42 10.64 15.11
C ILE A 137 16.88 11.54 16.25
N LYS A 138 18.14 11.42 16.63
CA LYS A 138 18.79 12.36 17.54
C LYS A 138 19.61 13.35 16.70
N LEU A 139 19.44 14.64 16.96
CA LEU A 139 20.02 15.74 16.21
C LEU A 139 20.84 16.63 17.12
N ALA A 140 21.94 17.15 16.59
CA ALA A 140 22.75 18.19 17.21
C ALA A 140 23.22 19.18 16.15
N LEU A 141 23.42 20.44 16.52
CA LEU A 141 24.09 21.42 15.67
C LEU A 141 25.59 21.33 15.94
N LEU A 142 26.38 21.02 14.92
CA LEU A 142 27.83 20.90 15.02
C LEU A 142 28.51 21.82 14.00
N PRO A 143 29.73 22.31 14.29
CA PRO A 143 30.53 23.00 13.30
C PRO A 143 31.06 22.02 12.24
N ASP A 144 31.17 22.48 10.99
CA ASP A 144 31.88 21.78 9.92
C ASP A 144 33.38 21.63 10.29
N ASP A 145 34.09 20.72 9.61
CA ASP A 145 35.53 20.46 9.83
C ASP A 145 36.41 21.71 9.70
N ASP A 146 35.99 22.70 8.90
CA ASP A 146 36.70 23.97 8.72
C ASP A 146 36.35 25.05 9.75
N GLY A 147 35.36 24.78 10.62
CA GLY A 147 34.86 25.66 11.67
C GLY A 147 34.13 26.91 11.19
N LYS A 148 33.83 27.04 9.88
CA LYS A 148 33.25 28.27 9.31
C LYS A 148 31.73 28.25 9.21
N LYS A 149 31.14 27.05 9.23
CA LYS A 149 29.70 26.81 9.08
C LYS A 149 29.26 25.76 10.08
N ASN A 150 27.95 25.69 10.30
CA ASN A 150 27.34 24.64 11.09
C ASN A 150 26.47 23.74 10.22
N HIS A 151 26.35 22.49 10.62
CA HIS A 151 25.41 21.52 10.07
C HIS A 151 24.59 20.87 11.18
N VAL A 152 23.40 20.38 10.83
CA VAL A 152 22.59 19.54 11.70
C VAL A 152 23.04 18.10 11.51
N GLU A 153 23.72 17.54 12.50
CA GLU A 153 24.19 16.16 12.47
C GLU A 153 23.12 15.20 13.01
N MET A 154 22.92 14.08 12.31
CA MET A 154 22.18 12.93 12.84
C MET A 154 23.11 12.12 13.75
N VAL A 155 22.95 12.31 15.06
CA VAL A 155 23.77 11.68 16.12
C VAL A 155 23.38 10.22 16.36
N ASP A 156 22.08 9.92 16.28
CA ASP A 156 21.55 8.56 16.46
C ASP A 156 20.30 8.37 15.59
N TYR A 157 20.05 7.14 15.17
CA TYR A 157 18.88 6.75 14.39
C TYR A 157 18.28 5.47 14.94
N LYS A 158 16.97 5.49 15.19
CA LYS A 158 16.19 4.30 15.50
C LYS A 158 15.13 4.12 14.41
N PRO A 159 15.27 3.11 13.54
CA PRO A 159 14.29 2.87 12.49
C PRO A 159 12.93 2.49 13.09
N PHE A 160 11.85 2.95 12.44
CA PHE A 160 10.53 2.34 12.65
C PHE A 160 10.46 1.02 11.90
N LYS A 161 11.19 0.04 12.42
CA LYS A 161 11.21 -1.34 11.94
C LYS A 161 11.32 -2.28 13.14
N PRO A 162 10.22 -2.51 13.90
CA PRO A 162 10.22 -3.43 15.03
C PRO A 162 10.51 -4.87 14.59
N TYR A 163 10.24 -5.19 13.32
CA TYR A 163 10.45 -6.51 12.73
C TYR A 163 11.57 -6.44 11.68
N LYS A 164 12.77 -6.96 12.02
CA LYS A 164 13.94 -6.93 11.10
C LYS A 164 13.64 -7.58 9.74
N SER A 165 12.89 -8.68 9.77
CA SER A 165 12.35 -9.39 8.60
C SER A 165 11.08 -10.14 8.99
N VAL A 166 10.07 -10.11 8.12
CA VAL A 166 8.88 -10.96 8.27
C VAL A 166 9.15 -12.33 7.67
N ASP A 167 8.78 -13.38 8.40
CA ASP A 167 8.84 -14.75 7.89
C ASP A 167 7.54 -15.10 7.16
N ILE A 168 7.62 -15.16 5.83
CA ILE A 168 6.49 -15.56 4.99
C ILE A 168 6.08 -17.02 5.25
N ASN A 169 7.00 -17.92 5.65
CA ASN A 169 6.63 -19.30 5.98
C ASN A 169 5.82 -19.36 7.27
N TYR A 170 6.11 -18.50 8.24
CA TYR A 170 5.26 -18.37 9.43
C TYR A 170 3.84 -17.95 9.08
N LEU A 171 3.66 -16.97 8.18
CA LEU A 171 2.33 -16.59 7.67
C LEU A 171 1.60 -17.77 7.01
N LYS A 172 2.31 -18.54 6.17
CA LYS A 172 1.76 -19.71 5.48
C LYS A 172 1.27 -20.76 6.47
N ASN A 173 2.10 -21.10 7.45
CA ASN A 173 1.75 -22.09 8.49
C ASN A 173 0.58 -21.59 9.35
N ALA A 174 0.60 -20.32 9.77
CA ALA A 174 -0.51 -19.73 10.52
C ALA A 174 -1.82 -19.79 9.72
N ARG A 175 -1.79 -19.47 8.41
CA ARG A 175 -2.96 -19.50 7.53
C ARG A 175 -3.65 -20.87 7.49
N GLU A 176 -2.91 -21.98 7.61
CA GLU A 176 -3.47 -23.34 7.61
C GLU A 176 -4.39 -23.61 8.82
N ALA A 177 -4.26 -22.84 9.92
CA ALA A 177 -5.12 -22.96 11.10
C ALA A 177 -6.49 -22.24 10.98
N PHE A 178 -6.72 -21.50 9.89
CA PHE A 178 -7.93 -20.71 9.65
C PHE A 178 -8.74 -21.28 8.49
N THR A 179 -10.06 -21.27 8.64
CA THR A 179 -10.96 -21.37 7.49
C THR A 179 -10.88 -20.10 6.64
N THR A 180 -11.30 -20.18 5.38
CA THR A 180 -11.31 -19.02 4.47
C THR A 180 -12.12 -17.85 5.00
N LYS A 181 -13.26 -18.12 5.66
CA LYS A 181 -14.09 -17.08 6.29
C LYS A 181 -13.41 -16.42 7.48
N GLU A 182 -12.81 -17.20 8.37
CA GLU A 182 -12.04 -16.67 9.51
C GLU A 182 -10.84 -15.84 9.03
N TRP A 183 -10.18 -16.26 7.95
CA TRP A 183 -9.05 -15.53 7.38
C TRP A 183 -9.48 -14.17 6.81
N ILE A 184 -10.62 -14.09 6.13
CA ILE A 184 -11.18 -12.82 5.65
C ILE A 184 -11.47 -11.88 6.83
N ASP A 185 -12.05 -12.40 7.92
CA ASP A 185 -12.32 -11.62 9.12
C ASP A 185 -11.03 -11.15 9.82
N PHE A 186 -9.99 -11.99 9.81
CA PHE A 186 -8.65 -11.63 10.24
C PHE A 186 -8.06 -10.48 9.39
N LEU A 187 -8.16 -10.55 8.06
CA LEU A 187 -7.69 -9.48 7.17
C LEU A 187 -8.42 -8.16 7.44
N LEU A 188 -9.75 -8.20 7.61
CA LEU A 188 -10.54 -7.00 7.94
C LEU A 188 -10.09 -6.36 9.26
N SER A 189 -9.83 -7.16 10.29
CA SER A 189 -9.32 -6.64 11.56
C SER A 189 -7.90 -6.09 11.47
N SER A 190 -7.07 -6.68 10.61
CA SER A 190 -5.72 -6.18 10.29
C SER A 190 -5.78 -4.82 9.59
N MET A 191 -6.88 -4.56 8.86
CA MET A 191 -7.21 -3.25 8.30
C MET A 191 -7.91 -2.31 9.32
N GLU A 192 -8.07 -2.73 10.58
CA GLU A 192 -8.75 -2.01 11.66
C GLU A 192 -10.28 -1.90 11.52
N TYR A 193 -10.90 -2.82 10.79
CA TYR A 193 -12.36 -2.90 10.62
C TYR A 193 -12.96 -4.15 11.28
N ASP A 194 -14.09 -3.98 11.96
CA ASP A 194 -14.84 -5.12 12.49
C ASP A 194 -15.62 -5.83 11.37
N ALA A 195 -15.34 -7.11 11.20
CA ALA A 195 -16.02 -7.98 10.25
C ALA A 195 -17.55 -8.04 10.45
N ASN A 196 -18.06 -7.82 11.67
CA ASN A 196 -19.49 -7.77 11.96
C ASN A 196 -20.17 -6.49 11.41
N GLY A 197 -19.38 -5.49 11.01
CA GLY A 197 -19.88 -4.28 10.36
C GLY A 197 -20.30 -4.47 8.90
N PHE A 198 -19.98 -5.62 8.30
CA PHE A 198 -20.28 -5.95 6.90
C PHE A 198 -21.50 -6.88 6.82
N SER A 199 -22.42 -6.62 5.88
CA SER A 199 -23.69 -7.33 5.79
C SER A 199 -23.56 -8.72 5.16
N SER A 200 -22.51 -8.95 4.36
CA SER A 200 -22.33 -10.18 3.60
C SER A 200 -20.86 -10.48 3.31
N LEU A 201 -20.58 -11.74 2.95
CA LEU A 201 -19.25 -12.15 2.49
C LEU A 201 -18.81 -11.37 1.25
N THR A 202 -19.74 -11.00 0.37
CA THR A 202 -19.46 -10.19 -0.81
C THR A 202 -18.92 -8.81 -0.44
N GLU A 203 -19.53 -8.13 0.54
CA GLU A 203 -19.02 -6.84 1.01
C GLU A 203 -17.63 -6.97 1.65
N LYS A 204 -17.41 -8.03 2.43
CA LYS A 204 -16.11 -8.33 3.03
C LYS A 204 -15.02 -8.53 1.97
N LEU A 205 -15.30 -9.33 0.95
CA LEU A 205 -14.37 -9.59 -0.15
C LEU A 205 -14.11 -8.34 -1.00
N GLU A 206 -15.14 -7.53 -1.28
CA GLU A 206 -14.98 -6.26 -2.00
C GLU A 206 -14.07 -5.31 -1.22
N PHE A 207 -14.22 -5.26 0.11
CA PHE A 207 -13.38 -4.42 0.96
C PHE A 207 -11.93 -4.90 1.00
N VAL A 208 -11.72 -6.21 1.18
CA VAL A 208 -10.40 -6.85 1.19
C VAL A 208 -9.68 -6.72 -0.16
N THR A 209 -10.42 -6.61 -1.27
CA THR A 209 -9.84 -6.41 -2.62
C THR A 209 -8.96 -5.15 -2.71
N ARG A 210 -9.21 -4.13 -1.88
CA ARG A 210 -8.33 -2.96 -1.80
C ARG A 210 -6.87 -3.31 -1.47
N LEU A 211 -6.63 -4.45 -0.79
CA LEU A 211 -5.29 -4.92 -0.45
C LEU A 211 -4.54 -5.56 -1.63
N LEU A 212 -5.20 -5.86 -2.76
CA LEU A 212 -4.52 -6.50 -3.89
C LEU A 212 -3.32 -5.70 -4.40
N ILE A 213 -3.45 -4.37 -4.46
CA ILE A 213 -2.35 -3.51 -4.92
C ILE A 213 -1.16 -3.48 -3.96
N PHE A 214 -1.39 -3.84 -2.69
CA PHE A 214 -0.33 -3.93 -1.69
C PHE A 214 0.52 -5.19 -1.94
N VAL A 215 -0.09 -6.31 -2.32
CA VAL A 215 0.59 -7.62 -2.46
C VAL A 215 1.04 -7.96 -3.88
N GLU A 216 0.47 -7.33 -4.91
CA GLU A 216 0.80 -7.64 -6.31
C GLU A 216 1.56 -6.48 -6.98
N PRO A 217 2.81 -6.70 -7.44
CA PRO A 217 3.56 -5.66 -8.13
C PRO A 217 2.91 -5.28 -9.45
N ARG A 218 2.99 -3.98 -9.80
CA ARG A 218 2.41 -3.38 -11.01
C ARG A 218 0.92 -3.65 -11.23
N LEU A 219 0.17 -3.97 -10.17
CA LEU A 219 -1.28 -3.99 -10.26
C LEU A 219 -1.79 -2.55 -10.37
N ASN A 220 -2.66 -2.33 -11.36
CA ASN A 220 -3.21 -1.00 -11.68
C ASN A 220 -4.72 -1.10 -11.48
N VAL A 221 -5.24 -0.26 -10.60
CA VAL A 221 -6.58 -0.41 -10.04
C VAL A 221 -7.36 0.90 -10.14
N ILE A 222 -8.65 0.78 -10.43
CA ILE A 222 -9.60 1.89 -10.37
C ILE A 222 -10.65 1.54 -9.33
N GLU A 223 -10.88 2.41 -8.36
CA GLU A 223 -12.02 2.32 -7.44
C GLU A 223 -12.91 3.55 -7.62
N LEU A 224 -14.19 3.28 -7.89
CA LEU A 224 -15.23 4.30 -7.88
C LEU A 224 -16.23 3.96 -6.77
N ALA A 225 -16.30 4.82 -5.76
CA ALA A 225 -17.11 4.58 -4.56
C ALA A 225 -17.85 5.85 -4.12
N PRO A 226 -19.01 5.74 -3.44
CA PRO A 226 -19.62 6.88 -2.78
C PRO A 226 -18.71 7.46 -1.68
N LYS A 227 -19.10 8.62 -1.14
CA LYS A 227 -18.38 9.28 -0.04
C LYS A 227 -18.48 8.44 1.24
N GLY A 228 -17.38 8.41 2.01
CA GLY A 228 -17.36 7.79 3.34
C GLY A 228 -17.20 6.26 3.37
N THR A 229 -16.61 5.66 2.33
CA THR A 229 -16.32 4.20 2.26
C THR A 229 -14.92 3.80 2.76
N GLY A 230 -14.16 4.73 3.35
CA GLY A 230 -12.84 4.45 3.94
C GLY A 230 -11.65 4.42 2.98
N LYS A 231 -11.80 4.87 1.72
CA LYS A 231 -10.74 4.91 0.70
C LYS A 231 -9.42 5.50 1.20
N SER A 232 -9.42 6.79 1.53
CA SER A 232 -8.23 7.53 1.98
C SER A 232 -7.58 6.92 3.23
N TYR A 233 -8.38 6.33 4.12
CA TYR A 233 -7.87 5.68 5.31
C TYR A 233 -7.02 4.46 4.98
N VAL A 234 -7.56 3.55 4.16
CA VAL A 234 -6.92 2.28 3.77
C VAL A 234 -5.58 2.55 3.08
N PHE A 235 -5.55 3.43 2.08
CA PHE A 235 -4.34 3.69 1.29
C PHE A 235 -3.35 4.65 1.95
N GLY A 236 -3.78 5.43 2.96
CA GLY A 236 -2.92 6.37 3.67
C GLY A 236 -2.35 5.86 5.00
N ASN A 237 -2.96 4.85 5.63
CA ASN A 237 -2.59 4.44 7.00
C ASN A 237 -2.11 2.99 7.16
N LEU A 238 -2.43 2.09 6.22
CA LEU A 238 -2.12 0.67 6.38
C LEU A 238 -0.68 0.29 6.02
N SER A 239 0.02 1.11 5.25
CA SER A 239 1.39 0.79 4.80
C SER A 239 2.24 2.02 4.63
N LYS A 240 3.50 1.94 5.08
CA LYS A 240 4.53 2.95 4.85
C LYS A 240 5.13 2.90 3.43
N TYR A 241 4.85 1.84 2.69
CA TYR A 241 5.34 1.65 1.31
C TYR A 241 4.41 2.27 0.26
N GLY A 242 3.25 2.79 0.66
CA GLY A 242 2.30 3.45 -0.23
C GLY A 242 2.45 4.97 -0.22
N TRP A 243 2.15 5.61 -1.34
CA TRP A 243 2.06 7.06 -1.42
C TRP A 243 0.65 7.52 -1.81
N LEU A 244 0.00 8.32 -0.94
CA LEU A 244 -1.31 8.90 -1.20
C LEU A 244 -1.18 10.33 -1.73
N VAL A 245 -1.68 10.57 -2.94
CA VAL A 245 -1.79 11.90 -3.53
C VAL A 245 -3.22 12.40 -3.36
N SER A 246 -3.44 13.32 -2.43
CA SER A 246 -4.74 13.95 -2.19
C SER A 246 -4.73 15.39 -2.73
N GLY A 247 -5.40 15.62 -3.85
CA GLY A 247 -5.54 16.94 -4.45
C GLY A 247 -4.23 17.61 -4.90
N GLY A 248 -4.34 18.89 -5.26
CA GLY A 248 -3.20 19.72 -5.63
C GLY A 248 -2.70 19.50 -7.07
N LYS A 249 -1.50 20.03 -7.35
CA LYS A 249 -0.88 19.94 -8.67
C LYS A 249 0.07 18.75 -8.75
N VAL A 250 -0.09 17.93 -9.78
CA VAL A 250 0.78 16.78 -10.07
C VAL A 250 1.51 17.03 -11.39
N THR A 251 2.83 16.83 -11.37
CA THR A 251 3.72 16.97 -12.53
C THR A 251 4.33 15.62 -12.89
N ARG A 252 4.76 15.48 -14.15
CA ARG A 252 5.53 14.30 -14.59
C ARG A 252 6.80 14.11 -13.75
N ALA A 253 7.46 15.22 -13.38
CA ALA A 253 8.65 15.19 -12.55
C ALA A 253 8.40 14.58 -11.17
N LYS A 254 7.29 14.94 -10.52
CA LYS A 254 6.91 14.40 -9.21
C LYS A 254 6.62 12.90 -9.27
N LEU A 255 6.02 12.42 -10.35
CA LEU A 255 5.66 11.01 -10.52
C LEU A 255 6.85 10.13 -10.91
N PHE A 256 7.60 10.56 -11.93
CA PHE A 256 8.61 9.74 -12.61
C PHE A 256 10.04 10.22 -12.38
N TYR A 257 10.39 11.41 -12.86
CA TYR A 257 11.77 11.89 -12.81
C TYR A 257 11.89 13.42 -12.89
N ASP A 258 12.51 14.01 -11.88
CA ASP A 258 12.86 15.42 -11.83
C ASP A 258 14.24 15.65 -12.48
N LYS A 259 14.24 16.31 -13.64
CA LYS A 259 15.46 16.62 -14.41
C LYS A 259 16.38 17.60 -13.68
N GLN A 260 15.83 18.60 -12.99
CA GLN A 260 16.64 19.64 -12.36
C GLN A 260 17.38 19.07 -11.16
N LYS A 261 16.72 18.16 -10.42
CA LYS A 261 17.30 17.50 -9.26
C LYS A 261 18.02 16.20 -9.58
N GLN A 262 17.86 15.68 -10.79
CA GLN A 262 18.30 14.34 -11.20
C GLN A 262 17.81 13.26 -10.21
N GLN A 263 16.54 13.35 -9.83
CA GLN A 263 15.94 12.51 -8.79
C GLN A 263 14.71 11.79 -9.33
N ASN A 264 14.58 10.52 -8.94
CA ASN A 264 13.38 9.75 -9.23
C ASN A 264 12.17 10.30 -8.46
N GLY A 265 11.01 10.26 -9.11
CA GLY A 265 9.73 10.63 -8.54
C GLY A 265 9.16 9.53 -7.62
N ILE A 266 7.99 9.82 -7.08
CA ILE A 266 7.34 8.99 -6.05
C ILE A 266 7.14 7.54 -6.51
N MET A 267 6.92 7.28 -7.79
CA MET A 267 6.64 5.93 -8.28
C MET A 267 7.86 5.00 -8.24
N LYS A 268 9.09 5.48 -8.01
CA LYS A 268 10.27 4.62 -7.95
C LYS A 268 10.43 3.93 -6.59
N ASN A 269 10.00 4.59 -5.52
CA ASN A 269 10.36 4.24 -4.15
C ASN A 269 9.19 3.67 -3.33
N HIS A 270 8.05 3.44 -3.96
CA HIS A 270 6.82 3.00 -3.31
C HIS A 270 6.26 1.75 -3.99
N ASP A 271 5.61 0.90 -3.21
CA ASP A 271 4.90 -0.28 -3.70
C ASP A 271 3.69 0.11 -4.55
N PHE A 272 3.04 1.21 -4.19
CA PHE A 272 1.93 1.77 -4.96
C PHE A 272 1.83 3.29 -4.76
N THR A 273 1.27 3.96 -5.77
CA THR A 273 0.81 5.35 -5.69
C THR A 273 -0.70 5.38 -5.87
N ALA A 274 -1.41 6.02 -4.93
CA ALA A 274 -2.86 6.18 -4.98
C ALA A 274 -3.24 7.65 -5.17
N PHE A 275 -4.00 7.93 -6.22
CA PHE A 275 -4.59 9.24 -6.46
C PHE A 275 -5.99 9.29 -5.85
N ASP A 276 -6.10 9.97 -4.71
CA ASP A 276 -7.36 10.18 -4.00
C ASP A 276 -8.12 11.38 -4.54
N GLU A 277 -9.44 11.25 -4.57
CA GLU A 277 -10.33 12.23 -5.18
C GLU A 277 -9.78 12.72 -6.52
N ILE A 278 -9.46 11.77 -7.42
CA ILE A 278 -8.76 12.01 -8.69
C ILE A 278 -9.39 13.16 -9.51
N GLN A 279 -10.69 13.41 -9.34
CA GLN A 279 -11.43 14.53 -9.95
C GLN A 279 -10.93 15.93 -9.53
N THR A 280 -10.29 16.05 -8.36
CA THR A 280 -9.79 17.31 -7.79
C THR A 280 -8.32 17.58 -8.14
N ILE A 281 -7.62 16.59 -8.69
CA ILE A 281 -6.19 16.67 -8.98
C ILE A 281 -5.99 17.42 -10.30
N VAL A 282 -5.11 18.43 -10.26
CA VAL A 282 -4.72 19.21 -11.44
C VAL A 282 -3.41 18.68 -11.99
N PHE A 283 -3.46 18.08 -13.17
CA PHE A 283 -2.27 17.64 -13.90
C PHE A 283 -1.71 18.81 -14.71
N GLN A 284 -0.48 19.25 -14.42
CA GLN A 284 0.08 20.44 -15.09
C GLN A 284 0.44 20.18 -16.56
N GLU A 285 0.82 18.95 -16.89
CA GLU A 285 1.22 18.53 -18.25
C GLU A 285 0.47 17.22 -18.60
N PRO A 286 -0.86 17.27 -18.80
CA PRO A 286 -1.66 16.05 -18.91
C PRO A 286 -1.20 15.11 -20.02
N ALA A 287 -0.83 15.65 -21.19
CA ALA A 287 -0.37 14.85 -22.33
C ALA A 287 0.95 14.12 -22.05
N GLU A 288 1.92 14.78 -21.42
CA GLU A 288 3.19 14.15 -21.04
C GLU A 288 2.99 13.06 -19.98
N ILE A 289 2.12 13.34 -18.99
CA ILE A 289 1.79 12.38 -17.94
C ILE A 289 1.07 11.17 -18.52
N GLN A 290 0.10 11.36 -19.41
CA GLN A 290 -0.59 10.28 -20.10
C GLN A 290 0.37 9.42 -20.93
N ALA A 291 1.25 10.05 -21.72
CA ALA A 291 2.22 9.33 -22.54
C ALA A 291 3.17 8.49 -21.68
N ALA A 292 3.66 9.07 -20.58
CA ALA A 292 4.52 8.38 -19.63
C ALA A 292 3.78 7.21 -18.95
N LEU A 293 2.53 7.44 -18.52
CA LEU A 293 1.67 6.42 -17.90
C LEU A 293 1.33 5.30 -18.87
N LYS A 294 1.01 5.55 -20.14
CA LYS A 294 0.71 4.49 -21.12
C LYS A 294 1.87 3.49 -21.22
N SER A 295 3.09 4.01 -21.39
CA SER A 295 4.30 3.17 -21.47
C SER A 295 4.53 2.41 -20.16
N TYR A 296 4.39 3.11 -19.04
CA TYR A 296 4.62 2.56 -17.71
C TYR A 296 3.61 1.48 -17.32
N LEU A 297 2.32 1.71 -17.52
CA LEU A 297 1.25 0.78 -17.14
C LEU A 297 1.30 -0.50 -17.99
N GLU A 298 1.81 -0.42 -19.23
CA GLU A 298 2.02 -1.60 -20.09
C GLU A 298 3.21 -2.45 -19.60
N SER A 299 4.37 -1.82 -19.35
CA SER A 299 5.65 -2.53 -19.27
C SER A 299 6.38 -2.39 -17.93
N GLY A 300 5.90 -1.55 -17.02
CA GLY A 300 6.64 -1.11 -15.84
C GLY A 300 7.74 -0.10 -16.15
N LYS A 301 7.82 0.37 -17.41
CA LYS A 301 8.90 1.21 -17.92
C LYS A 301 8.40 2.41 -18.69
N THR A 302 9.10 3.52 -18.60
CA THR A 302 8.86 4.68 -19.45
C THR A 302 10.14 5.46 -19.64
N THR A 303 10.31 6.08 -20.80
CA THR A 303 11.48 6.92 -21.06
C THR A 303 11.09 8.37 -20.89
N ILE A 304 11.77 9.03 -19.96
CA ILE A 304 11.63 10.46 -19.75
C ILE A 304 12.87 11.12 -20.34
N ASP A 305 12.71 11.64 -21.55
CA ASP A 305 13.77 12.17 -22.41
C ASP A 305 14.84 11.11 -22.71
N ASN A 306 15.94 11.11 -21.94
CA ASN A 306 17.06 10.18 -22.09
C ASN A 306 17.25 9.25 -20.88
N ASN A 307 16.35 9.31 -19.89
CA ASN A 307 16.41 8.46 -18.70
C ASN A 307 15.31 7.39 -18.75
N GLU A 308 15.72 6.12 -18.72
CA GLU A 308 14.79 5.00 -18.56
C GLU A 308 14.32 4.93 -17.11
N PHE A 309 13.03 5.17 -16.89
CA PHE A 309 12.37 4.94 -15.62
C PHE A 309 11.79 3.52 -15.62
N THR A 310 12.16 2.71 -14.63
CA THR A 310 11.59 1.37 -14.39
C THR A 310 11.15 1.25 -12.94
N SER A 311 9.96 0.72 -12.66
CA SER A 311 9.47 0.47 -11.31
C SER A 311 8.44 -0.67 -11.26
N GLU A 312 8.28 -1.26 -10.07
CA GLU A 312 7.23 -2.24 -9.76
C GLU A 312 6.01 -1.61 -9.05
N CYS A 313 5.98 -0.27 -8.95
CA CYS A 313 4.92 0.48 -8.29
C CYS A 313 3.56 0.29 -8.98
N GLY A 314 2.54 -0.13 -8.22
CA GLY A 314 1.15 -0.16 -8.70
C GLY A 314 0.51 1.23 -8.72
N LEU A 315 -0.48 1.43 -9.58
CA LEU A 315 -1.24 2.69 -9.64
C LEU A 315 -2.70 2.50 -9.25
N MET A 316 -3.18 3.30 -8.30
CA MET A 316 -4.58 3.31 -7.85
C MET A 316 -5.25 4.65 -8.20
N LEU A 317 -6.34 4.62 -8.96
CA LEU A 317 -7.22 5.77 -9.18
C LEU A 317 -8.45 5.65 -8.28
N MET A 318 -8.64 6.60 -7.36
CA MET A 318 -9.81 6.64 -6.48
C MET A 318 -10.69 7.83 -6.81
N GLY A 319 -11.90 7.54 -7.24
CA GLY A 319 -12.90 8.55 -7.59
C GLY A 319 -14.21 8.38 -6.83
N ASN A 320 -14.97 9.45 -6.80
CA ASN A 320 -16.37 9.41 -6.38
C ASN A 320 -17.30 9.07 -7.55
N ILE A 321 -18.36 8.30 -7.30
CA ILE A 321 -19.42 7.99 -8.29
C ILE A 321 -20.80 8.28 -7.68
N PRO A 322 -21.71 8.99 -8.39
CA PRO A 322 -23.06 9.25 -7.90
C PRO A 322 -23.91 7.99 -7.95
N LEU A 323 -24.73 7.79 -6.91
CA LEU A 323 -25.64 6.66 -6.79
C LEU A 323 -27.11 7.10 -6.79
N ASP A 324 -27.98 6.23 -7.29
CA ASP A 324 -29.43 6.38 -7.24
C ASP A 324 -30.01 5.96 -5.87
N GLY A 325 -31.35 6.01 -5.74
CA GLY A 325 -32.06 5.60 -4.52
C GLY A 325 -31.87 4.13 -4.13
N ASN A 326 -31.43 3.28 -5.07
CA ASN A 326 -31.16 1.85 -4.85
C ASN A 326 -29.66 1.57 -4.60
N LYS A 327 -28.85 2.61 -4.37
CA LYS A 327 -27.39 2.53 -4.21
C LYS A 327 -26.66 1.95 -5.43
N ARG A 328 -27.21 2.15 -6.63
CA ARG A 328 -26.56 1.77 -7.90
C ARG A 328 -26.00 3.02 -8.60
N PRO A 329 -24.92 2.90 -9.39
CA PRO A 329 -24.43 4.01 -10.20
C PRO A 329 -25.54 4.63 -11.05
N VAL A 330 -25.64 5.96 -11.05
CA VAL A 330 -26.64 6.69 -11.85
C VAL A 330 -26.43 6.49 -13.36
N ASN A 331 -25.18 6.35 -13.78
CA ASN A 331 -24.80 6.14 -15.17
C ASN A 331 -24.06 4.80 -15.30
N TYR A 332 -24.32 4.05 -16.38
CA TYR A 332 -23.64 2.82 -16.72
C TYR A 332 -22.19 3.05 -17.21
N ARG A 333 -21.87 4.28 -17.65
CA ARG A 333 -20.53 4.74 -18.01
C ARG A 333 -19.78 5.25 -16.78
N TYR A 334 -19.23 4.35 -15.99
CA TYR A 334 -18.55 4.66 -14.73
C TYR A 334 -17.33 5.55 -14.92
N PHE A 335 -16.55 5.35 -15.99
CA PHE A 335 -15.34 6.14 -16.30
C PHE A 335 -15.63 7.60 -16.66
N ASP A 336 -16.87 7.99 -16.92
CA ASP A 336 -17.28 9.39 -17.01
C ASP A 336 -17.13 10.14 -15.67
N SER A 337 -16.86 9.43 -14.57
CA SER A 337 -16.52 10.02 -13.27
C SER A 337 -15.06 10.41 -13.15
N LEU A 338 -14.16 9.94 -14.03
CA LEU A 338 -12.73 10.27 -14.00
C LEU A 338 -12.48 11.67 -14.61
N PRO A 339 -11.31 12.32 -14.38
CA PRO A 339 -10.96 13.55 -15.09
C PRO A 339 -10.93 13.34 -16.60
N GLN A 340 -11.28 14.36 -17.39
CA GLN A 340 -11.32 14.26 -18.86
C GLN A 340 -9.99 13.73 -19.44
N ASN A 341 -8.87 14.16 -18.88
CA ASN A 341 -7.52 13.71 -19.25
C ASN A 341 -7.24 12.23 -18.90
N PHE A 342 -8.15 11.51 -18.26
CA PHE A 342 -8.02 10.09 -17.96
C PHE A 342 -9.13 9.26 -18.61
N ARG A 343 -9.98 9.86 -19.45
CA ARG A 343 -11.10 9.19 -20.16
C ARG A 343 -10.71 8.69 -21.55
N GLU A 344 -9.48 8.22 -21.71
CA GLU A 344 -9.02 7.64 -22.97
C GLU A 344 -8.99 6.12 -22.85
N SER A 345 -9.71 5.42 -23.75
CA SER A 345 -9.80 3.96 -23.79
C SER A 345 -8.41 3.31 -23.80
N ALA A 346 -7.49 3.80 -24.63
CA ALA A 346 -6.14 3.28 -24.71
C ALA A 346 -5.36 3.37 -23.38
N LEU A 347 -5.57 4.41 -22.57
CA LEU A 347 -4.95 4.51 -21.24
C LEU A 347 -5.65 3.57 -20.25
N LEU A 348 -6.98 3.59 -20.24
CA LEU A 348 -7.80 2.86 -19.28
C LEU A 348 -7.73 1.35 -19.47
N ASP A 349 -7.55 0.87 -20.70
CA ASP A 349 -7.35 -0.54 -21.03
C ASP A 349 -6.08 -1.14 -20.38
N ARG A 350 -5.14 -0.29 -19.93
CA ARG A 350 -3.93 -0.71 -19.20
C ARG A 350 -4.15 -0.83 -17.69
N PHE A 351 -5.36 -0.53 -17.20
CA PHE A 351 -5.77 -0.86 -15.85
C PHE A 351 -6.25 -2.31 -15.80
N HIS A 352 -5.87 -2.99 -14.72
CA HIS A 352 -6.11 -4.42 -14.57
C HIS A 352 -7.43 -4.67 -13.84
N CYS A 353 -7.69 -3.89 -12.79
CA CYS A 353 -8.71 -4.18 -11.79
C CYS A 353 -9.66 -3.00 -11.58
N PHE A 354 -10.97 -3.28 -11.55
CA PHE A 354 -11.98 -2.35 -11.09
C PHE A 354 -12.57 -2.80 -9.75
N ILE A 355 -12.71 -1.86 -8.80
CA ILE A 355 -13.37 -2.07 -7.50
C ILE A 355 -14.70 -1.33 -7.53
N GLU A 356 -15.78 -2.09 -7.35
CA GLU A 356 -17.17 -1.63 -7.36
C GLU A 356 -17.51 -1.05 -5.98
N GLY A 357 -16.91 0.09 -5.66
CA GLY A 357 -16.96 0.68 -4.32
C GLY A 357 -18.36 1.04 -3.82
N TRP A 358 -19.39 1.03 -4.68
CA TRP A 358 -20.80 1.18 -4.28
C TRP A 358 -21.38 -0.04 -3.57
N HIS A 359 -20.73 -1.20 -3.65
CA HIS A 359 -21.07 -2.35 -2.80
C HIS A 359 -20.53 -2.20 -1.37
N LEU A 360 -19.63 -1.24 -1.12
CA LEU A 360 -19.05 -1.06 0.20
C LEU A 360 -19.98 -0.28 1.14
N PRO A 361 -20.09 -0.69 2.41
CA PRO A 361 -20.87 0.04 3.39
C PRO A 361 -20.26 1.42 3.65
N ARG A 362 -21.11 2.36 4.07
CA ARG A 362 -20.64 3.64 4.60
C ARG A 362 -20.04 3.39 5.98
N ILE A 363 -18.79 3.80 6.17
CA ILE A 363 -18.07 3.61 7.43
C ILE A 363 -18.75 4.42 8.54
N HIS A 364 -19.05 3.74 9.64
CA HIS A 364 -19.55 4.33 10.88
C HIS A 364 -18.75 3.82 12.08
N LYS A 365 -18.89 4.47 13.25
CA LYS A 365 -18.08 4.15 14.45
C LYS A 365 -18.15 2.69 14.89
N GLY A 366 -19.30 2.04 14.68
CA GLY A 366 -19.49 0.62 14.99
C GLY A 366 -18.73 -0.36 14.09
N MET A 367 -18.13 0.13 12.99
CA MET A 367 -17.26 -0.69 12.14
C MET A 367 -15.78 -0.61 12.52
N ILE A 368 -15.41 0.26 13.47
CA ILE A 368 -14.01 0.40 13.90
C ILE A 368 -13.68 -0.79 14.79
N PHE A 369 -12.62 -1.53 14.46
CA PHE A 369 -12.25 -2.73 15.19
C PHE A 369 -11.85 -2.42 16.64
N LYS A 370 -12.32 -3.26 17.57
CA LYS A 370 -11.88 -3.30 18.97
C LYS A 370 -11.61 -4.75 19.35
N GLY A 371 -10.41 -5.04 19.86
CA GLY A 371 -10.01 -6.38 20.23
C GLY A 371 -8.54 -6.68 19.91
N TRP A 372 -8.16 -7.95 20.06
CA TRP A 372 -6.82 -8.43 19.68
C TRP A 372 -6.77 -8.69 18.17
N THR A 373 -5.79 -8.10 17.51
CA THR A 373 -5.48 -8.35 16.09
C THR A 373 -3.97 -8.25 15.87
N ILE A 374 -3.53 -8.42 14.64
CA ILE A 374 -2.14 -8.26 14.27
C ILE A 374 -1.75 -6.77 14.25
N ASN A 375 -0.50 -6.49 14.57
CA ASN A 375 0.05 -5.15 14.47
C ASN A 375 0.07 -4.68 13.00
N VAL A 376 -0.42 -3.47 12.70
CA VAL A 376 -0.50 -2.92 11.33
C VAL A 376 0.88 -2.79 10.69
N GLU A 377 1.93 -2.51 11.46
CA GLU A 377 3.30 -2.49 10.95
C GLU A 377 3.76 -3.89 10.50
N TYR A 378 3.46 -4.92 11.30
CA TYR A 378 3.75 -6.31 10.89
C TYR A 378 2.95 -6.70 9.64
N PHE A 379 1.69 -6.29 9.59
CA PHE A 379 0.83 -6.51 8.44
C PHE A 379 1.36 -5.82 7.19
N SER A 380 1.79 -4.55 7.28
CA SER A 380 2.41 -3.80 6.19
C SER A 380 3.64 -4.52 5.64
N GLU A 381 4.52 -5.02 6.52
CA GLU A 381 5.72 -5.77 6.13
C GLU A 381 5.38 -7.13 5.49
N ILE A 382 4.33 -7.83 5.96
CA ILE A 382 3.81 -9.03 5.29
C ILE A 382 3.38 -8.71 3.86
N LEU A 383 2.55 -7.68 3.68
CA LEU A 383 2.02 -7.32 2.37
C LEU A 383 3.16 -6.97 1.41
N HIS A 384 4.15 -6.21 1.88
CA HIS A 384 5.35 -5.86 1.13
C HIS A 384 6.16 -7.11 0.72
N ALA A 385 6.43 -8.02 1.67
CA ALA A 385 7.20 -9.22 1.42
C ALA A 385 6.50 -10.20 0.44
N LEU A 386 5.17 -10.25 0.44
CA LEU A 386 4.38 -11.06 -0.50
C LEU A 386 4.56 -10.64 -1.97
N ARG A 387 4.93 -9.38 -2.24
CA ARG A 387 5.12 -8.85 -3.61
C ARG A 387 6.16 -9.61 -4.41
N THR A 388 7.22 -10.07 -3.73
CA THR A 388 8.35 -10.76 -4.35
C THR A 388 8.17 -12.27 -4.49
N GLN A 389 7.05 -12.82 -4.02
CA GLN A 389 6.77 -14.25 -4.07
C GLN A 389 6.27 -14.66 -5.46
N SER A 390 7.18 -15.17 -6.30
CA SER A 390 6.88 -15.57 -7.69
C SER A 390 6.13 -16.90 -7.82
N ILE A 391 6.17 -17.75 -6.79
CA ILE A 391 5.61 -19.11 -6.81
C ILE A 391 4.12 -19.15 -7.19
N TYR A 392 3.34 -18.17 -6.75
CA TYR A 392 1.90 -18.11 -7.05
C TYR A 392 1.62 -17.88 -8.54
N GLY A 393 2.50 -17.17 -9.25
CA GLY A 393 2.41 -17.02 -10.71
C GLY A 393 2.64 -18.34 -11.44
N ILE A 394 3.57 -19.17 -10.95
CA ILE A 394 3.83 -20.51 -11.48
C ILE A 394 2.63 -21.43 -11.22
N VAL A 395 2.04 -21.37 -10.02
CA VAL A 395 0.83 -22.14 -9.69
C VAL A 395 -0.35 -21.73 -10.58
N PHE A 396 -0.53 -20.42 -10.83
CA PHE A 396 -1.54 -19.92 -11.78
C PHE A 396 -1.35 -20.52 -13.18
N ASP A 397 -0.12 -20.47 -13.72
CA ASP A 397 0.19 -20.95 -15.07
C ASP A 397 -0.08 -22.47 -15.24
N GLN A 398 -0.05 -23.23 -14.14
CA GLN A 398 -0.35 -24.66 -14.14
C GLN A 398 -1.83 -24.99 -13.90
N MET A 399 -2.61 -24.03 -13.39
CA MET A 399 -4.00 -24.24 -12.96
C MET A 399 -5.03 -23.66 -13.92
N VAL A 400 -4.66 -22.68 -14.74
CA VAL A 400 -5.62 -21.89 -15.53
C VAL A 400 -5.46 -22.15 -17.02
N GLY A 401 -6.54 -22.63 -17.64
CA GLY A 401 -6.70 -22.66 -19.08
C GLY A 401 -7.36 -21.36 -19.56
N TYR A 402 -7.08 -20.98 -20.80
CA TYR A 402 -7.61 -19.78 -21.44
C TYR A 402 -7.72 -19.96 -22.94
N ASP A 403 -8.57 -19.15 -23.60
CA ASP A 403 -8.72 -19.19 -25.05
C ASP A 403 -7.39 -18.90 -25.77
N ASN A 404 -7.06 -19.67 -26.83
CA ASN A 404 -5.81 -19.51 -27.59
C ASN A 404 -5.59 -18.09 -28.15
N ASN A 405 -6.67 -17.36 -28.43
CA ASN A 405 -6.64 -15.99 -28.97
C ASN A 405 -6.95 -14.93 -27.90
N ALA A 406 -6.79 -15.26 -26.61
CA ALA A 406 -6.97 -14.31 -25.52
C ALA A 406 -6.02 -13.12 -25.69
N ASP A 407 -6.57 -11.91 -25.60
CA ASP A 407 -5.77 -10.69 -25.64
C ASP A 407 -4.75 -10.70 -24.49
N THR A 408 -3.51 -10.29 -24.79
CA THR A 408 -2.40 -10.36 -23.84
C THR A 408 -2.62 -9.47 -22.61
N ARG A 409 -3.31 -8.32 -22.76
CA ARG A 409 -3.64 -7.45 -21.62
C ARG A 409 -4.70 -8.07 -20.73
N ASP A 410 -5.72 -8.68 -21.33
CA ASP A 410 -6.75 -9.40 -20.57
C ASP A 410 -6.15 -10.56 -19.79
N PHE A 411 -5.31 -11.38 -20.43
CA PHE A 411 -4.59 -12.47 -19.76
C PHE A 411 -3.73 -11.95 -18.60
N ASN A 412 -2.90 -10.93 -18.86
CA ASN A 412 -2.02 -10.36 -17.83
C ASN A 412 -2.81 -9.74 -16.66
N ALA A 413 -3.94 -9.07 -16.95
CA ALA A 413 -4.79 -8.51 -15.91
C ALA A 413 -5.41 -9.60 -15.03
N VAL A 414 -6.02 -10.63 -15.64
CA VAL A 414 -6.60 -11.76 -14.90
C VAL A 414 -5.53 -12.45 -14.07
N LYS A 415 -4.37 -12.76 -14.65
CA LYS A 415 -3.24 -13.38 -13.94
C LYS A 415 -2.82 -12.55 -12.73
N ARG A 416 -2.58 -11.24 -12.88
CA ARG A 416 -2.18 -10.38 -11.75
C ARG A 416 -3.22 -10.35 -10.65
N ILE A 417 -4.51 -10.20 -11.00
CA ILE A 417 -5.58 -10.14 -9.99
C ILE A 417 -5.73 -11.48 -9.27
N THR A 418 -5.73 -12.60 -10.00
CA THR A 418 -5.80 -13.95 -9.43
C THR A 418 -4.62 -14.23 -8.51
N VAL A 419 -3.39 -13.93 -8.95
CA VAL A 419 -2.17 -14.08 -8.14
C VAL A 419 -2.22 -13.19 -6.89
N GLY A 420 -2.70 -11.96 -7.02
CA GLY A 420 -2.92 -11.07 -5.87
C GLY A 420 -3.89 -11.68 -4.86
N TYR A 421 -5.01 -12.26 -5.30
CA TYR A 421 -5.93 -12.96 -4.42
C TYR A 421 -5.31 -14.20 -3.78
N MET A 422 -4.53 -14.99 -4.52
CA MET A 422 -3.82 -16.15 -3.96
C MET A 422 -2.87 -15.72 -2.84
N LYS A 423 -2.03 -14.71 -3.09
CA LYS A 423 -1.10 -14.16 -2.09
C LYS A 423 -1.82 -13.69 -0.82
N LEU A 424 -2.98 -13.05 -0.98
CA LEU A 424 -3.72 -12.43 0.10
C LEU A 424 -4.59 -13.42 0.89
N LEU A 425 -5.38 -14.23 0.20
CA LEU A 425 -6.38 -15.12 0.79
C LEU A 425 -5.84 -16.52 1.06
N PHE A 426 -4.87 -16.98 0.28
CA PHE A 426 -4.34 -18.35 0.33
C PHE A 426 -2.80 -18.39 0.23
N PRO A 427 -2.06 -17.66 1.08
CA PRO A 427 -0.59 -17.65 1.00
C PRO A 427 0.05 -19.06 1.15
N HIS A 428 -0.64 -20.00 1.78
CA HIS A 428 -0.19 -21.38 1.95
C HIS A 428 -0.22 -22.23 0.66
N TRP A 429 -0.97 -21.82 -0.38
CA TRP A 429 -1.02 -22.49 -1.69
C TRP A 429 0.24 -22.23 -2.50
N THR A 430 1.28 -22.98 -2.16
CA THR A 430 2.64 -22.85 -2.70
C THR A 430 2.94 -23.85 -3.81
N SER A 431 2.01 -24.73 -4.12
CA SER A 431 2.09 -25.75 -5.17
C SER A 431 0.68 -26.17 -5.55
N VAL A 432 0.51 -26.73 -6.74
CA VAL A 432 -0.82 -27.08 -7.28
C VAL A 432 -1.55 -28.13 -6.42
N ASP A 433 -0.81 -29.08 -5.86
CA ASP A 433 -1.34 -30.13 -4.97
C ASP A 433 -1.97 -29.59 -3.68
N LYS A 434 -1.60 -28.38 -3.26
CA LYS A 434 -2.18 -27.73 -2.08
C LYS A 434 -3.44 -26.92 -2.38
N VAL A 435 -3.73 -26.66 -3.66
CA VAL A 435 -4.85 -25.79 -4.06
C VAL A 435 -6.16 -26.56 -4.01
N ASP A 436 -7.17 -25.99 -3.34
CA ASP A 436 -8.56 -26.40 -3.55
C ASP A 436 -9.09 -25.74 -4.83
N PRO A 437 -9.39 -26.51 -5.91
CA PRO A 437 -9.82 -25.93 -7.18
C PRO A 437 -11.11 -25.11 -7.09
N LYS A 438 -12.04 -25.47 -6.18
CA LYS A 438 -13.31 -24.77 -6.03
C LYS A 438 -13.12 -23.44 -5.32
N GLU A 439 -12.34 -23.41 -4.24
CA GLU A 439 -12.01 -22.15 -3.57
C GLU A 439 -11.16 -21.24 -4.48
N PHE A 440 -10.23 -21.80 -5.25
CA PHE A 440 -9.45 -21.06 -6.22
C PHE A 440 -10.33 -20.39 -7.28
N ASP A 441 -11.27 -21.13 -7.87
CA ASP A 441 -12.21 -20.57 -8.84
C ASP A 441 -13.09 -19.48 -8.21
N GLN A 442 -13.69 -19.78 -7.05
CA GLN A 442 -14.65 -18.90 -6.38
C GLN A 442 -14.03 -17.61 -5.85
N TYR A 443 -12.86 -17.67 -5.21
CA TYR A 443 -12.26 -16.54 -4.49
C TYR A 443 -11.14 -15.85 -5.26
N CYS A 444 -10.58 -16.46 -6.31
CA CYS A 444 -9.44 -15.88 -7.04
C CYS A 444 -9.73 -15.69 -8.53
N LEU A 445 -10.13 -16.73 -9.27
CA LEU A 445 -10.25 -16.66 -10.73
C LEU A 445 -11.50 -15.91 -11.19
N GLN A 446 -12.69 -16.30 -10.75
CA GLN A 446 -13.94 -15.63 -11.15
C GLN A 446 -13.99 -14.14 -10.75
N PRO A 447 -13.55 -13.75 -9.53
CA PRO A 447 -13.44 -12.34 -9.19
C PRO A 447 -12.46 -11.57 -10.10
N ALA A 448 -11.34 -12.18 -10.49
CA ALA A 448 -10.38 -11.56 -11.40
C ALA A 448 -10.98 -11.29 -12.80
N ILE A 449 -11.66 -12.29 -13.37
CA ILE A 449 -12.34 -12.17 -14.67
C ILE A 449 -13.39 -11.06 -14.63
N ARG A 450 -14.24 -11.05 -13.58
CA ARG A 450 -15.28 -10.01 -13.42
C ARG A 450 -14.67 -8.61 -13.39
N ARG A 451 -13.62 -8.41 -12.59
CA ARG A 451 -13.01 -7.09 -12.39
C ARG A 451 -12.33 -6.56 -13.64
N ARG A 452 -11.62 -7.42 -14.38
CA ARG A 452 -11.07 -7.05 -15.68
C ARG A 452 -12.17 -6.82 -16.71
N GLY A 453 -13.22 -7.65 -16.69
CA GLY A 453 -14.40 -7.50 -17.54
C GLY A 453 -15.06 -6.14 -17.42
N ILE A 454 -15.17 -5.58 -16.21
CA ILE A 454 -15.70 -4.22 -16.00
C ILE A 454 -14.80 -3.18 -16.67
N VAL A 455 -13.47 -3.27 -16.53
CA VAL A 455 -12.56 -2.33 -17.23
C VAL A 455 -12.77 -2.38 -18.74
N LYS A 456 -12.86 -3.60 -19.29
CA LYS A 456 -13.03 -3.85 -20.73
C LYS A 456 -14.38 -3.33 -21.25
N GLU A 457 -15.46 -3.58 -20.51
CA GLU A 457 -16.79 -3.06 -20.80
C GLU A 457 -16.80 -1.52 -20.79
N GLN A 458 -16.19 -0.90 -19.79
CA GLN A 458 -16.11 0.55 -19.71
C GLN A 458 -15.25 1.16 -20.81
N CYS A 459 -14.19 0.46 -21.27
CA CYS A 459 -13.43 0.87 -22.45
C CYS A 459 -14.27 0.76 -23.72
N HIS A 460 -15.06 -0.31 -23.89
CA HIS A 460 -16.00 -0.45 -25.01
C HIS A 460 -17.03 0.70 -25.07
N TYR A 461 -17.54 1.15 -23.93
CA TYR A 461 -18.43 2.31 -23.90
C TYR A 461 -17.75 3.59 -24.37
N ILE A 462 -16.46 3.77 -24.09
CA ILE A 462 -15.70 4.92 -24.59
C ILE A 462 -15.41 4.78 -26.08
N ASP A 463 -15.02 3.58 -26.50
CA ASP A 463 -14.52 3.29 -27.83
C ASP A 463 -15.00 1.89 -28.29
N PRO A 464 -15.97 1.83 -29.23
CA PRO A 464 -16.56 0.58 -29.69
C PRO A 464 -15.60 -0.40 -30.37
N GLU A 465 -14.37 0.02 -30.71
CA GLU A 465 -13.33 -0.88 -31.24
C GLU A 465 -12.95 -1.97 -30.22
N PHE A 466 -13.01 -1.64 -28.92
CA PHE A 466 -12.77 -2.61 -27.86
C PHE A 466 -13.96 -3.57 -27.75
N LYS A 467 -13.71 -4.88 -27.76
CA LYS A 467 -14.78 -5.86 -27.48
C LYS A 467 -15.18 -5.75 -26.01
N ALA A 468 -16.47 -5.85 -25.68
CA ALA A 468 -16.90 -5.89 -24.27
C ALA A 468 -16.68 -7.27 -23.60
N ALA A 469 -16.75 -8.36 -24.37
CA ALA A 469 -16.68 -9.72 -23.83
C ALA A 469 -15.25 -10.11 -23.42
N MET A 470 -15.11 -10.71 -22.25
CA MET A 470 -13.86 -11.34 -21.80
C MET A 470 -13.58 -12.63 -22.59
N PRO A 471 -12.31 -12.98 -22.84
CA PRO A 471 -11.98 -14.34 -23.29
C PRO A 471 -12.32 -15.36 -22.20
N GLY A 472 -12.50 -16.62 -22.61
CA GLY A 472 -12.72 -17.74 -21.72
C GLY A 472 -11.50 -18.02 -20.84
N PHE A 473 -11.75 -18.26 -19.55
CA PHE A 473 -10.79 -18.77 -18.58
C PHE A 473 -11.46 -19.86 -17.75
N TRP A 474 -10.74 -20.92 -17.43
CA TRP A 474 -11.25 -22.03 -16.63
C TRP A 474 -10.15 -22.67 -15.80
N VAL A 475 -10.53 -23.38 -14.74
CA VAL A 475 -9.59 -24.21 -13.98
C VAL A 475 -9.36 -25.51 -14.74
N ILE A 476 -8.09 -25.88 -14.95
CA ILE A 476 -7.72 -27.13 -15.63
C ILE A 476 -8.06 -28.30 -14.71
N ASP A 477 -8.94 -29.18 -15.18
CA ASP A 477 -9.31 -30.38 -14.45
C ASP A 477 -8.25 -31.47 -14.69
N LYS A 478 -7.45 -31.80 -13.66
CA LYS A 478 -6.39 -32.82 -13.76
C LYS A 478 -6.95 -34.26 -13.91
N GLY A 479 -8.27 -34.43 -13.95
CA GLY A 479 -8.96 -35.70 -14.16
C GLY A 479 -9.07 -36.16 -15.63
N CYS A 480 -8.77 -35.30 -16.61
CA CYS A 480 -8.79 -35.66 -18.03
C CYS A 480 -7.45 -35.34 -18.68
N VAL A 481 -6.43 -36.16 -18.40
CA VAL A 481 -5.33 -36.31 -19.37
C VAL A 481 -5.91 -37.08 -20.54
N GLU A 482 -6.35 -36.36 -21.58
CA GLU A 482 -6.51 -36.96 -22.90
C GLU A 482 -5.20 -37.64 -23.26
N GLN A 483 -5.30 -38.93 -23.60
CA GLN A 483 -4.19 -39.69 -24.14
C GLN A 483 -3.59 -38.93 -25.32
N ASP A 484 -2.26 -38.80 -25.27
CA ASP A 484 -1.45 -38.28 -26.35
C ASP A 484 -1.89 -38.89 -27.69
N PRO A 485 -2.30 -38.09 -28.70
CA PRO A 485 -2.63 -38.62 -30.02
C PRO A 485 -1.38 -39.13 -30.79
N PHE A 486 -0.19 -39.13 -30.17
CA PHE A 486 1.04 -39.67 -30.73
C PHE A 486 1.70 -40.79 -29.88
N ALA A 487 0.96 -41.45 -28.99
CA ALA A 487 1.40 -42.70 -28.34
C ALA A 487 0.97 -43.96 -29.12
#